data_AF-A0A1N7KEN4-F1
#
_entry.id   AF-A0A1N7KEN4-F1
#
_cell.length_a   1.000
_cell.length_b   1.000
_cell.length_c   1.000
_cell.angle_alpha   90.00
_cell.angle_beta   90.00
_cell.angle_gamma   90.00
#
_symmetry.space_group_name_H-M   'P 1'
#
loop_
_entity.id
_entity.type
_entity.pdbx_description
1 polymer ?
#
loop_
_entity_poly.entity_id
_entity_poly.type
_entity_poly.pdbx_seq_one_letter_code
_entity_poly.pdbx_strand_id
1 'polypeptide(L)'
;MDRARQDFREEQQRVDQVIREIDRRFAVDHLQATRSKKEMMKIRRNFWEDVRVNLDDPGEAAETAISIKQQAEVLSDRERRHQQAQNRLMTLERLKESPWFGRVDFKEEGEPKAERIYIGIASILDPKGENFLVYDWRAPISSLYYDYPPGSAQYKTPVGTISGTMERKRQYIIRNGRIQSLFDTGVTIGDELLQEVLGHRTDAQMKSIVATIQKEQNRIIRNESSRLLVVQGAAGSGKTSAALQRVAYLLYRHRETLRAEQILLFSPNPMFNSYVSTVLPELGEENMRQTTFQDLLQTRLGDTFHLEDSFTQMEYTLTAMDETGYAPRMEGIRWKASLDFMHLLDQYLAMLGREGMLFQDVSFRGEVLISSRSITERFYALDPALPLPNRIQLLVDGLLSELKKKERLERDKPWVEEEVQLLDPDTYTQVYRKLQREKRFTEETFDDFHREQELLATWVLRRHFKPLHNHIRQLRFIDLPGIYRRLFEQPELILRLHPGSQRLPLLETLCAQTVERLERHELAYEDAIPVLYLKEQMEGLQRNTAIRHLFIDGTGLVPLPVRFCQKAVSTL
;
A
#
# COMPACT_ATOMS: atom_id res chain seq x y z
N MET A 1 47.78 -17.07 23.28
CA MET A 1 47.43 -17.36 21.87
C MET A 1 46.68 -18.68 21.70
N ASP A 2 47.02 -19.74 22.43
CA ASP A 2 46.37 -21.05 22.25
C ASP A 2 44.88 -21.09 22.62
N ARG A 3 44.48 -20.42 23.72
CA ARG A 3 43.07 -20.38 24.14
C ARG A 3 42.16 -19.66 23.13
N ALA A 4 42.64 -18.58 22.51
CA ALA A 4 41.89 -17.85 21.47
C ALA A 4 41.79 -18.65 20.15
N ARG A 5 42.87 -19.36 19.78
CA ARG A 5 42.84 -20.27 18.61
C ARG A 5 41.93 -21.48 18.84
N GLN A 6 41.88 -21.98 20.07
CA GLN A 6 40.97 -23.05 20.45
C GLN A 6 39.51 -22.59 20.43
N ASP A 7 39.19 -21.45 21.05
CA ASP A 7 37.84 -20.84 21.03
C ASP A 7 37.36 -20.60 19.59
N PHE A 8 38.22 -20.07 18.71
CA PHE A 8 37.90 -19.91 17.29
C PHE A 8 37.59 -21.23 16.58
N ARG A 9 38.37 -22.30 16.85
CA ARG A 9 38.12 -23.64 16.28
C ARG A 9 36.80 -24.23 16.79
N GLU A 10 36.49 -24.07 18.06
CA GLU A 10 35.23 -24.53 18.66
C GLU A 10 34.03 -23.81 18.03
N GLU A 11 34.12 -22.49 17.83
CA GLU A 11 33.07 -21.72 17.14
C GLU A 11 32.93 -22.12 15.67
N GLN A 12 34.04 -22.32 14.94
CA GLN A 12 33.97 -22.76 13.55
C GLN A 12 33.36 -24.17 13.42
N GLN A 13 33.69 -25.08 14.34
CA GLN A 13 33.04 -26.41 14.39
C GLN A 13 31.53 -26.31 14.61
N ARG A 14 31.08 -25.36 15.44
CA ARG A 14 29.65 -25.10 15.61
C ARG A 14 29.02 -24.55 14.34
N VAL A 15 29.69 -23.64 13.63
CA VAL A 15 29.21 -23.14 12.32
C VAL A 15 29.01 -24.29 11.35
N ASP A 16 30.01 -25.18 11.22
CA ASP A 16 29.95 -26.35 10.34
C ASP A 16 28.83 -27.32 10.75
N GLN A 17 28.55 -27.46 12.05
CA GLN A 17 27.41 -28.26 12.54
C GLN A 17 26.07 -27.65 12.14
N VAL A 18 25.88 -26.35 12.34
CA VAL A 18 24.62 -25.65 12.02
C VAL A 18 24.40 -25.63 10.50
N ILE A 19 25.44 -25.43 9.70
CA ILE A 19 25.34 -25.47 8.22
C ILE A 19 24.91 -26.85 7.73
N ARG A 20 25.44 -27.94 8.31
CA ARG A 20 24.99 -29.29 7.97
C ARG A 20 23.50 -29.50 8.27
N GLU A 21 22.99 -28.94 9.36
CA GLU A 21 21.57 -28.99 9.68
C GLU A 21 20.73 -28.13 8.72
N ILE A 22 21.21 -26.95 8.34
CA ILE A 22 20.59 -26.10 7.32
C ILE A 22 20.51 -26.84 5.98
N ASP A 23 21.59 -27.46 5.52
CA ASP A 23 21.64 -28.23 4.27
C ASP A 23 20.67 -29.43 4.29
N ARG A 24 20.59 -30.13 5.42
CA ARG A 24 19.63 -31.22 5.61
C ARG A 24 18.20 -30.71 5.47
N ARG A 25 17.85 -29.61 6.13
CA ARG A 25 16.51 -29.00 6.05
C ARG A 25 16.21 -28.47 4.66
N PHE A 26 17.17 -27.82 4.02
CA PHE A 26 17.04 -27.31 2.66
C PHE A 26 16.68 -28.43 1.68
N ALA A 27 17.34 -29.59 1.78
CA ALA A 27 17.02 -30.74 0.93
C ALA A 27 15.57 -31.24 1.11
N VAL A 28 15.08 -31.27 2.36
CA VAL A 28 13.70 -31.66 2.70
C VAL A 28 12.69 -30.65 2.14
N ASP A 29 12.88 -29.37 2.43
CA ASP A 29 12.00 -28.29 2.00
C ASP A 29 11.99 -28.16 0.47
N HIS A 30 13.13 -28.37 -0.19
CA HIS A 30 13.27 -28.30 -1.65
C HIS A 30 12.48 -29.42 -2.33
N LEU A 31 12.53 -30.63 -1.79
CA LEU A 31 11.73 -31.76 -2.27
C LEU A 31 10.22 -31.47 -2.12
N GLN A 32 9.81 -30.94 -0.96
CA GLN A 32 8.42 -30.58 -0.70
C GLN A 32 7.93 -29.45 -1.62
N ALA A 33 8.74 -28.41 -1.84
CA ALA A 33 8.44 -27.30 -2.74
C ALA A 33 8.28 -27.80 -4.20
N THR A 34 9.17 -28.67 -4.65
CA THR A 34 9.11 -29.29 -5.98
C THR A 34 7.86 -30.14 -6.16
N ARG A 35 7.50 -30.95 -5.15
CA ARG A 35 6.27 -31.75 -5.17
C ARG A 35 5.03 -30.86 -5.21
N SER A 36 4.98 -29.82 -4.39
CA SER A 36 3.87 -28.86 -4.34
C SER A 36 3.70 -28.15 -5.67
N LYS A 37 4.80 -27.76 -6.33
CA LYS A 37 4.79 -27.16 -7.68
C LYS A 37 4.20 -28.12 -8.72
N LYS A 38 4.60 -29.40 -8.71
CA LYS A 38 4.05 -30.42 -9.62
C LYS A 38 2.56 -30.63 -9.41
N GLU A 39 2.11 -30.70 -8.16
CA GLU A 39 0.68 -30.83 -7.81
C GLU A 39 -0.12 -29.60 -8.27
N MET A 40 0.37 -28.38 -8.03
CA MET A 40 -0.25 -27.13 -8.51
C MET A 40 -0.39 -27.12 -10.04
N MET A 41 0.66 -27.49 -10.78
CA MET A 41 0.63 -27.55 -12.24
C MET A 41 -0.32 -28.62 -12.78
N LYS A 42 -0.56 -29.70 -12.01
CA LYS A 42 -1.56 -30.72 -12.33
C LYS A 42 -2.98 -30.18 -12.13
N ILE A 43 -3.25 -29.55 -10.99
CA ILE A 43 -4.55 -28.92 -10.69
C ILE A 43 -4.89 -27.87 -11.76
N ARG A 44 -3.93 -27.00 -12.13
CA ARG A 44 -4.14 -25.98 -13.15
C ARG A 44 -4.45 -26.54 -14.53
N ARG A 45 -3.88 -27.70 -14.89
CA ARG A 45 -4.18 -28.40 -16.15
C ARG A 45 -5.56 -29.02 -16.14
N ASN A 46 -5.91 -29.68 -15.04
CA ASN A 46 -7.16 -30.42 -14.90
C ASN A 46 -8.33 -29.51 -14.45
N PHE A 47 -8.09 -28.23 -14.18
CA PHE A 47 -9.10 -27.30 -13.66
C PHE A 47 -10.39 -27.30 -14.49
N TRP A 48 -10.27 -27.30 -15.81
CA TRP A 48 -11.43 -27.31 -16.72
C TRP A 48 -11.96 -28.71 -17.03
N GLU A 49 -11.20 -29.76 -16.70
CA GLU A 49 -11.65 -31.16 -16.82
C GLU A 49 -12.48 -31.58 -15.59
N ASP A 50 -12.09 -31.09 -14.40
CA ASP A 50 -12.73 -31.39 -13.11
C ASP A 50 -13.97 -30.51 -12.87
N VAL A 51 -14.05 -29.33 -13.49
CA VAL A 51 -15.24 -28.48 -13.48
C VAL A 51 -16.08 -28.78 -14.73
N ARG A 52 -17.14 -29.57 -14.57
CA ARG A 52 -18.21 -29.63 -15.59
C ARG A 52 -18.97 -28.31 -15.55
N VAL A 53 -18.59 -27.39 -16.44
CA VAL A 53 -19.29 -26.11 -16.56
C VAL A 53 -20.66 -26.38 -17.19
N ASN A 54 -21.70 -26.46 -16.36
CA ASN A 54 -23.08 -26.52 -16.83
C ASN A 54 -23.85 -25.29 -16.32
N LEU A 55 -24.25 -24.44 -17.25
CA LEU A 55 -24.90 -23.15 -16.95
C LEU A 55 -26.38 -23.16 -17.35
N ASP A 56 -26.90 -24.33 -17.73
CA ASP A 56 -28.20 -24.45 -18.37
C ASP A 56 -29.36 -24.37 -17.37
N ASP A 57 -29.13 -24.65 -16.07
CA ASP A 57 -30.09 -24.53 -14.97
C ASP A 57 -29.58 -23.67 -13.80
N PRO A 58 -30.42 -22.84 -13.13
CA PRO A 58 -29.99 -22.05 -11.98
C PRO A 58 -29.41 -22.89 -10.83
N GLY A 59 -29.90 -24.13 -10.64
CA GLY A 59 -29.35 -25.07 -9.67
C GLY A 59 -27.97 -25.58 -10.09
N GLU A 60 -27.83 -26.03 -11.33
CA GLU A 60 -26.56 -26.51 -11.88
C GLU A 60 -25.50 -25.41 -12.05
N ALA A 61 -25.93 -24.18 -12.34
CA ALA A 61 -25.06 -23.00 -12.39
C ALA A 61 -24.55 -22.63 -10.99
N ALA A 62 -25.39 -22.78 -9.96
CA ALA A 62 -24.97 -22.63 -8.57
C ALA A 62 -23.98 -23.75 -8.17
N GLU A 63 -24.23 -25.00 -8.55
CA GLU A 63 -23.29 -26.12 -8.34
C GLU A 63 -21.97 -25.91 -9.08
N THR A 64 -22.01 -25.42 -10.33
CA THR A 64 -20.82 -25.06 -11.11
C THR A 64 -20.04 -23.93 -10.43
N ALA A 65 -20.73 -22.88 -9.97
CA ALA A 65 -20.09 -21.78 -9.24
C ALA A 65 -19.46 -22.25 -7.92
N ILE A 66 -20.12 -23.15 -7.20
CA ILE A 66 -19.60 -23.78 -5.96
C ILE A 66 -18.37 -24.63 -6.29
N SER A 67 -18.42 -25.45 -7.33
CA SER A 67 -17.31 -26.29 -7.78
C SER A 67 -16.09 -25.45 -8.22
N ILE A 68 -16.32 -24.40 -9.02
CA ILE A 68 -15.27 -23.44 -9.41
C ILE A 68 -14.66 -22.79 -8.18
N LYS A 69 -15.50 -22.31 -7.24
CA LYS A 69 -15.03 -21.68 -6.01
C LYS A 69 -14.19 -22.66 -5.18
N GLN A 70 -14.64 -23.89 -5.02
CA GLN A 70 -13.93 -24.93 -4.28
C GLN A 70 -12.58 -25.26 -4.94
N GLN A 71 -12.53 -25.41 -6.27
CA GLN A 71 -11.28 -25.63 -7.01
C GLN A 71 -10.34 -24.43 -6.92
N ALA A 72 -10.88 -23.20 -6.99
CA ALA A 72 -10.10 -21.98 -6.84
C ALA A 72 -9.53 -21.84 -5.42
N GLU A 73 -10.28 -22.22 -4.37
CA GLU A 73 -9.79 -22.27 -3.00
C GLU A 73 -8.66 -23.28 -2.83
N VAL A 74 -8.82 -24.51 -3.34
CA VAL A 74 -7.75 -25.53 -3.31
C VAL A 74 -6.51 -25.03 -4.04
N LEU A 75 -6.67 -24.39 -5.21
CA LEU A 75 -5.55 -23.83 -5.96
C LEU A 75 -4.85 -22.72 -5.18
N SER A 76 -5.61 -21.78 -4.61
CA SER A 76 -5.09 -20.67 -3.80
C SER A 76 -4.32 -21.17 -2.57
N ASP A 77 -4.84 -22.18 -1.87
CA ASP A 77 -4.16 -22.81 -0.74
C ASP A 77 -2.85 -23.49 -1.17
N ARG A 78 -2.84 -24.15 -2.32
CA ARG A 78 -1.64 -24.81 -2.87
C ARG A 78 -0.59 -23.80 -3.30
N GLU A 79 -1.00 -22.71 -3.94
CA GLU A 79 -0.14 -21.60 -4.31
C GLU A 79 0.48 -20.94 -3.07
N ARG A 80 -0.32 -20.68 -2.04
CA ARG A 80 0.17 -20.16 -0.75
C ARG A 80 1.19 -21.09 -0.10
N ARG A 81 0.93 -22.40 -0.05
CA ARG A 81 1.89 -23.39 0.49
C ARG A 81 3.19 -23.43 -0.32
N HIS A 82 3.08 -23.34 -1.65
CA HIS A 82 4.25 -23.28 -2.53
C HIS A 82 5.08 -22.02 -2.26
N GLN A 83 4.43 -20.86 -2.17
CA GLN A 83 5.08 -19.59 -1.85
C GLN A 83 5.78 -19.63 -0.49
N GLN A 84 5.12 -20.14 0.54
CA GLN A 84 5.71 -20.31 1.87
C GLN A 84 6.95 -21.24 1.85
N ALA A 85 6.90 -22.33 1.08
CA ALA A 85 8.05 -23.23 0.93
C ALA A 85 9.21 -22.55 0.19
N GLN A 86 8.93 -21.77 -0.86
CA GLN A 86 9.94 -20.98 -1.57
C GLN A 86 10.59 -19.94 -0.63
N ASN A 87 9.79 -19.20 0.14
CA ASN A 87 10.31 -18.23 1.11
C ASN A 87 11.22 -18.90 2.16
N ARG A 88 10.85 -20.09 2.66
CA ARG A 88 11.69 -20.86 3.60
C ARG A 88 13.04 -21.25 2.99
N LEU A 89 13.04 -21.69 1.73
CA LEU A 89 14.27 -22.05 1.03
C LEU A 89 15.21 -20.84 0.88
N MET A 90 14.67 -19.68 0.49
CA MET A 90 15.45 -18.44 0.43
C MET A 90 16.03 -18.06 1.79
N THR A 91 15.27 -18.22 2.88
CA THR A 91 15.77 -17.98 4.24
C THR A 91 16.90 -18.95 4.62
N LEU A 92 16.77 -20.24 4.29
CA LEU A 92 17.81 -21.24 4.54
C LEU A 92 19.09 -20.96 3.75
N GLU A 93 18.99 -20.52 2.49
CA GLU A 93 20.14 -20.11 1.68
C GLU A 93 20.91 -18.95 2.33
N ARG A 94 20.19 -17.94 2.84
CA ARG A 94 20.83 -16.82 3.56
C ARG A 94 21.49 -17.25 4.85
N LEU A 95 20.83 -18.10 5.63
CA LEU A 95 21.39 -18.65 6.86
C LEU A 95 22.63 -19.51 6.59
N LYS A 96 22.71 -20.18 5.43
CA LYS A 96 23.90 -20.93 5.03
C LYS A 96 25.12 -20.03 4.84
N GLU A 97 24.93 -18.82 4.33
CA GLU A 97 26.02 -17.86 4.18
C GLU A 97 26.50 -17.29 5.51
N SER A 98 25.56 -16.89 6.38
CA SER A 98 25.82 -16.30 7.70
C SER A 98 24.72 -16.70 8.70
N PRO A 99 24.90 -17.80 9.46
CA PRO A 99 23.84 -18.37 10.30
C PRO A 99 23.51 -17.51 11.52
N TRP A 100 24.50 -16.86 12.13
CA TRP A 100 24.31 -15.90 13.22
C TRP A 100 25.36 -14.80 13.15
N PHE A 101 25.06 -13.66 13.77
CA PHE A 101 25.98 -12.52 13.87
C PHE A 101 26.33 -12.18 15.32
N GLY A 102 25.54 -12.68 16.29
CA GLY A 102 25.71 -12.38 17.71
C GLY A 102 25.62 -13.61 18.59
N ARG A 103 26.26 -13.55 19.76
CA ARG A 103 26.10 -14.51 20.86
C ARG A 103 26.00 -13.77 22.17
N VAL A 104 25.11 -14.23 23.05
CA VAL A 104 25.08 -13.83 24.46
C VAL A 104 25.15 -15.08 25.34
N ASP A 105 25.95 -15.01 26.39
CA ASP A 105 25.97 -16.02 27.45
C ASP A 105 25.16 -15.45 28.62
N PHE A 106 23.95 -15.95 28.80
CA PHE A 106 23.00 -15.43 29.78
C PHE A 106 22.73 -16.46 30.87
N LYS A 107 22.92 -16.05 32.12
CA LYS A 107 22.61 -16.83 33.31
C LYS A 107 21.35 -16.29 33.94
N GLU A 108 20.25 -17.01 33.77
CA GLU A 108 18.97 -16.70 34.40
C GLU A 108 19.04 -16.83 35.93
N GLU A 109 18.30 -15.99 36.65
CA GLU A 109 18.19 -16.10 38.10
C GLU A 109 17.58 -17.45 38.51
N GLY A 110 18.31 -18.21 39.32
CA GLY A 110 17.90 -19.55 39.77
C GLY A 110 18.51 -20.69 38.96
N GLU A 111 19.10 -20.42 37.79
CA GLU A 111 19.77 -21.45 36.98
C GLU A 111 21.27 -21.57 37.34
N PRO A 112 21.83 -22.80 37.37
CA PRO A 112 23.20 -23.02 37.82
C PRO A 112 24.25 -22.61 36.78
N LYS A 113 23.89 -22.53 35.49
CA LYS A 113 24.81 -22.31 34.38
C LYS A 113 24.27 -21.27 33.39
N ALA A 114 25.20 -20.54 32.77
CA ALA A 114 24.87 -19.66 31.65
C ALA A 114 24.52 -20.47 30.40
N GLU A 115 23.44 -20.09 29.74
CA GLU A 115 23.02 -20.60 28.44
C GLU A 115 23.68 -19.79 27.32
N ARG A 116 24.11 -20.49 26.25
CA ARG A 116 24.71 -19.86 25.06
C ARG A 116 23.65 -19.61 24.01
N ILE A 117 23.28 -18.35 23.84
CA ILE A 117 22.21 -17.92 22.93
C ILE A 117 22.85 -17.30 21.70
N TYR A 118 22.69 -17.95 20.55
CA TYR A 118 23.17 -17.47 19.24
C TYR A 118 22.04 -16.76 18.51
N ILE A 119 22.32 -15.57 17.96
CA ILE A 119 21.31 -14.68 17.38
C ILE A 119 21.60 -14.46 15.90
N GLY A 120 20.62 -14.79 15.06
CA GLY A 120 20.70 -14.69 13.62
C GLY A 120 19.44 -14.07 13.00
N ILE A 121 19.39 -14.06 11.66
CA ILE A 121 18.27 -13.49 10.91
C ILE A 121 16.98 -14.30 11.03
N ALA A 122 17.09 -15.61 11.30
CA ALA A 122 15.97 -16.52 11.46
C ALA A 122 16.33 -17.68 12.40
N SER A 123 15.31 -18.27 13.02
CA SER A 123 15.50 -19.37 13.97
C SER A 123 15.87 -20.69 13.27
N ILE A 124 16.82 -21.42 13.83
CA ILE A 124 17.13 -22.81 13.48
C ILE A 124 16.98 -23.67 14.73
N LEU A 125 16.20 -24.74 14.59
CA LEU A 125 16.03 -25.75 15.64
C LEU A 125 17.06 -26.86 15.46
N ASP A 126 17.28 -27.65 16.50
CA ASP A 126 18.02 -28.89 16.40
C ASP A 126 17.21 -29.97 15.64
N PRO A 127 17.81 -31.13 15.28
CA PRO A 127 17.10 -32.19 14.56
C PRO A 127 15.92 -32.80 15.32
N LYS A 128 15.87 -32.64 16.65
CA LYS A 128 14.79 -33.13 17.51
C LYS A 128 13.64 -32.13 17.62
N GLY A 129 13.87 -30.87 17.28
CA GLY A 129 12.91 -29.78 17.43
C GLY A 129 12.79 -29.26 18.87
N GLU A 130 13.71 -29.64 19.76
CA GLU A 130 13.63 -29.34 21.20
C GLU A 130 14.36 -28.04 21.55
N ASN A 131 15.51 -27.80 20.92
CA ASN A 131 16.36 -26.65 21.23
C ASN A 131 16.59 -25.77 20.01
N PHE A 132 16.69 -24.45 20.23
CA PHE A 132 17.13 -23.51 19.20
C PHE A 132 18.66 -23.54 19.10
N LEU A 133 19.18 -23.92 17.94
CA LEU A 133 20.60 -23.76 17.61
C LEU A 133 20.94 -22.29 17.34
N VAL A 134 19.99 -21.57 16.74
CA VAL A 134 20.03 -20.13 16.45
C VAL A 134 18.65 -19.55 16.75
N TYR A 135 18.62 -18.43 17.46
CA TYR A 135 17.43 -17.63 17.73
C TYR A 135 17.30 -16.51 16.71
N ASP A 136 16.07 -16.26 16.29
CA ASP A 136 15.72 -15.08 15.50
C ASP A 136 15.96 -13.79 16.29
N TRP A 137 16.56 -12.78 15.65
CA TRP A 137 16.81 -11.47 16.25
C TRP A 137 15.54 -10.75 16.74
N ARG A 138 14.36 -11.14 16.24
CA ARG A 138 13.04 -10.60 16.62
C ARG A 138 12.45 -11.28 17.84
N ALA A 139 13.04 -12.40 18.28
CA ALA A 139 12.59 -13.07 19.49
C ALA A 139 12.75 -12.17 20.73
N PRO A 140 11.89 -12.33 21.76
CA PRO A 140 11.98 -11.52 22.97
C PRO A 140 13.33 -11.68 23.68
N ILE A 141 13.88 -12.90 23.74
CA ILE A 141 15.20 -13.18 24.34
C ILE A 141 16.34 -12.44 23.65
N SER A 142 16.22 -12.20 22.33
CA SER A 142 17.22 -11.49 21.54
C SER A 142 17.33 -10.00 21.90
N SER A 143 16.39 -9.43 22.67
CA SER A 143 16.51 -8.07 23.23
C SER A 143 17.76 -7.92 24.10
N LEU A 144 18.18 -8.99 24.79
CA LEU A 144 19.36 -8.99 25.65
C LEU A 144 20.61 -8.47 24.93
N TYR A 145 20.79 -8.87 23.66
CA TYR A 145 21.93 -8.47 22.85
C TYR A 145 21.93 -6.97 22.52
N TYR A 146 20.76 -6.34 22.36
CA TYR A 146 20.67 -4.93 21.97
C TYR A 146 20.56 -3.97 23.17
N ASP A 147 19.88 -4.39 24.24
CA ASP A 147 19.45 -3.50 25.32
C ASP A 147 20.49 -3.37 26.45
N TYR A 148 21.39 -4.36 26.58
CA TYR A 148 22.31 -4.48 27.70
C TYR A 148 23.77 -4.74 27.26
N PRO A 149 24.76 -4.15 27.96
CA PRO A 149 26.13 -4.65 27.99
C PRO A 149 26.26 -5.84 28.98
N PRO A 150 27.40 -6.57 29.01
CA PRO A 150 27.64 -7.60 30.01
C PRO A 150 27.41 -7.08 31.44
N GLY A 151 26.75 -7.87 32.28
CA GLY A 151 26.25 -7.45 33.60
C GLY A 151 24.79 -7.83 33.83
N SER A 152 24.12 -7.14 34.75
CA SER A 152 22.70 -7.39 35.03
C SER A 152 21.84 -7.04 33.82
N ALA A 153 21.01 -7.99 33.39
CA ALA A 153 20.16 -7.86 32.23
C ALA A 153 18.81 -8.55 32.45
N GLN A 154 17.80 -8.08 31.73
CA GLN A 154 16.46 -8.63 31.80
C GLN A 154 15.78 -8.53 30.43
N TYR A 155 14.82 -9.41 30.16
CA TYR A 155 14.03 -9.35 28.94
C TYR A 155 12.56 -9.67 29.23
N LYS A 156 11.67 -9.08 28.43
CA LYS A 156 10.22 -9.28 28.58
C LYS A 156 9.77 -10.46 27.75
N THR A 157 9.01 -11.35 28.34
CA THR A 157 8.27 -12.42 27.66
C THR A 157 6.76 -12.16 27.78
N PRO A 158 5.91 -12.86 27.01
CA PRO A 158 4.46 -12.79 27.18
C PRO A 158 3.97 -13.17 28.59
N VAL A 159 4.74 -13.98 29.33
CA VAL A 159 4.35 -14.51 30.66
C VAL A 159 4.93 -13.67 31.80
N GLY A 160 5.97 -12.88 31.56
CA GLY A 160 6.62 -12.07 32.59
C GLY A 160 7.98 -11.53 32.16
N THR A 161 8.62 -10.76 33.04
CA THR A 161 10.01 -10.32 32.84
C THR A 161 10.93 -11.36 33.44
N ILE A 162 11.94 -11.79 32.68
CA ILE A 162 12.98 -12.70 33.13
C ILE A 162 14.25 -11.89 33.39
N SER A 163 14.86 -12.09 34.56
CA SER A 163 16.04 -11.38 35.03
C SER A 163 17.24 -12.33 35.15
N GLY A 164 18.44 -11.81 34.97
CA GLY A 164 19.66 -12.59 35.05
C GLY A 164 20.92 -11.77 34.85
N THR A 165 22.04 -12.46 34.64
CA THR A 165 23.34 -11.86 34.38
C THR A 165 23.86 -12.30 33.02
N MET A 166 24.19 -11.35 32.16
CA MET A 166 24.91 -11.61 30.92
C MET A 166 26.41 -11.65 31.19
N GLU A 167 27.00 -12.83 31.12
CA GLU A 167 28.41 -13.07 31.38
C GLU A 167 29.29 -12.66 30.19
N ARG A 168 28.78 -12.86 28.97
CA ARG A 168 29.49 -12.57 27.73
C ARG A 168 28.55 -12.09 26.65
N LYS A 169 29.03 -11.15 25.84
CA LYS A 169 28.40 -10.74 24.58
C LYS A 169 29.45 -10.78 23.49
N ARG A 170 29.16 -11.38 22.35
CA ARG A 170 30.11 -11.52 21.24
C ARG A 170 29.46 -11.23 19.89
N GLN A 171 30.23 -10.66 18.97
CA GLN A 171 29.87 -10.43 17.58
C GLN A 171 30.71 -11.30 16.64
N TYR A 172 30.13 -11.68 15.51
CA TYR A 172 30.76 -12.52 14.49
C TYR A 172 30.60 -11.89 13.11
N ILE A 173 31.66 -11.97 12.29
CA ILE A 173 31.56 -11.82 10.85
C ILE A 173 31.71 -13.19 10.23
N ILE A 174 30.63 -13.75 9.71
CA ILE A 174 30.61 -15.05 9.03
C ILE A 174 30.31 -14.80 7.55
N ARG A 175 31.12 -15.38 6.66
CA ARG A 175 30.86 -15.36 5.22
C ARG A 175 31.07 -16.73 4.62
N ASN A 176 30.08 -17.18 3.85
CA ASN A 176 30.09 -18.51 3.21
C ASN A 176 30.41 -19.62 4.22
N GLY A 177 29.84 -19.51 5.42
CA GLY A 177 30.05 -20.47 6.50
C GLY A 177 31.43 -20.45 7.15
N ARG A 178 32.24 -19.43 6.93
CA ARG A 178 33.55 -19.26 7.59
C ARG A 178 33.57 -18.02 8.44
N ILE A 179 33.99 -18.16 9.69
CA ILE A 179 34.23 -17.03 10.59
C ILE A 179 35.44 -16.27 10.04
N GLN A 180 35.24 -14.99 9.70
CA GLN A 180 36.32 -14.09 9.32
C GLN A 180 36.90 -13.41 10.56
N SER A 181 36.03 -12.93 11.45
CA SER A 181 36.40 -12.28 12.70
C SER A 181 35.34 -12.51 13.78
N LEU A 182 35.76 -12.43 15.04
CA LEU A 182 34.90 -12.49 16.22
C LEU A 182 35.43 -11.55 17.32
N PHE A 183 34.52 -10.85 18.01
CA PHE A 183 34.86 -9.79 18.98
C PHE A 183 33.97 -9.87 20.22
N ASP A 184 34.56 -9.82 21.42
CA ASP A 184 33.80 -9.76 22.67
C ASP A 184 33.43 -8.32 23.01
N THR A 185 32.14 -8.09 23.27
CA THR A 185 31.54 -6.77 23.43
C THR A 185 31.36 -6.33 24.88
N GLY A 186 32.27 -5.48 25.38
CA GLY A 186 32.29 -5.00 26.77
C GLY A 186 31.72 -3.59 26.97
N VAL A 187 32.30 -2.55 26.36
CA VAL A 187 31.95 -1.14 26.69
C VAL A 187 32.07 -0.13 25.50
N THR A 188 32.83 -0.41 24.42
CA THR A 188 33.17 0.63 23.41
C THR A 188 33.35 0.05 21.99
N ILE A 189 32.29 -0.54 21.42
CA ILE A 189 32.38 -1.35 20.18
C ILE A 189 31.32 -0.91 19.16
N GLY A 190 31.24 0.40 18.95
CA GLY A 190 30.72 0.92 17.69
C GLY A 190 31.77 0.81 16.59
N ASP A 191 33.03 1.11 16.93
CA ASP A 191 34.05 1.51 15.94
C ASP A 191 34.73 0.36 15.20
N GLU A 192 35.04 -0.79 15.80
CA GLU A 192 35.83 -1.84 15.10
C GLU A 192 35.05 -2.55 14.01
N LEU A 193 33.78 -2.94 14.28
CA LEU A 193 32.90 -3.52 13.26
C LEU A 193 32.56 -2.48 12.18
N LEU A 194 32.31 -1.21 12.57
CA LEU A 194 32.11 -0.15 11.59
C LEU A 194 33.36 0.06 10.73
N GLN A 195 34.55 0.09 11.32
CA GLN A 195 35.82 0.29 10.61
C GLN A 195 36.13 -0.86 9.66
N GLU A 196 35.88 -2.11 10.07
CA GLU A 196 36.06 -3.29 9.21
C GLU A 196 35.03 -3.32 8.06
N VAL A 197 33.79 -2.90 8.32
CA VAL A 197 32.73 -2.78 7.29
C VAL A 197 32.97 -1.59 6.34
N LEU A 198 33.47 -0.46 6.85
CA LEU A 198 33.82 0.74 6.07
C LEU A 198 35.10 0.53 5.24
N GLY A 199 36.00 -0.36 5.68
CA GLY A 199 37.24 -0.70 4.97
C GLY A 199 37.05 -1.56 3.71
N HIS A 200 35.88 -2.16 3.49
CA HIS A 200 35.60 -3.05 2.36
C HIS A 200 34.48 -2.55 1.44
N ARG A 201 34.73 -2.55 0.12
CA ARG A 201 33.81 -2.03 -0.94
C ARG A 201 32.42 -2.71 -0.96
N THR A 202 31.42 -1.88 -0.68
CA THR A 202 30.02 -1.75 -1.17
C THR A 202 29.08 -2.93 -1.41
N ASP A 203 29.47 -4.12 -1.88
CA ASP A 203 28.46 -5.05 -2.42
C ASP A 203 27.88 -6.05 -1.39
N ALA A 204 28.51 -6.20 -0.22
CA ALA A 204 28.03 -7.08 0.86
C ALA A 204 27.44 -6.33 2.07
N GLN A 205 27.27 -5.01 1.97
CA GLN A 205 27.05 -4.11 3.12
C GLN A 205 25.63 -4.18 3.73
N MET A 206 24.63 -4.75 3.05
CA MET A 206 23.25 -4.80 3.56
C MET A 206 22.98 -5.92 4.59
N LYS A 207 23.83 -6.96 4.64
CA LYS A 207 23.67 -8.11 5.55
C LYS A 207 23.95 -7.78 7.03
N SER A 208 24.56 -6.62 7.33
CA SER A 208 25.04 -6.25 8.67
C SER A 208 24.16 -5.25 9.46
N ILE A 209 23.03 -4.79 8.91
CA ILE A 209 22.25 -3.70 9.54
C ILE A 209 21.58 -4.16 10.84
N VAL A 210 21.18 -5.44 10.94
CA VAL A 210 20.58 -6.01 12.16
C VAL A 210 21.60 -6.16 13.28
N ALA A 211 22.82 -6.58 12.94
CA ALA A 211 23.89 -6.76 13.91
C ALA A 211 24.30 -5.44 14.60
N THR A 212 24.13 -4.32 13.89
CA THR A 212 24.46 -2.96 14.32
C THR A 212 23.30 -2.21 14.96
N ILE A 213 22.16 -2.84 15.22
CA ILE A 213 21.02 -2.18 15.87
C ILE A 213 21.47 -1.63 17.23
N GLN A 214 21.28 -0.33 17.41
CA GLN A 214 21.56 0.35 18.67
C GLN A 214 20.38 0.22 19.63
N LYS A 215 20.63 0.43 20.93
CA LYS A 215 19.61 0.38 21.98
C LYS A 215 18.42 1.31 21.70
N GLU A 216 18.69 2.53 21.26
CA GLU A 216 17.67 3.54 20.91
C GLU A 216 16.83 3.08 19.71
N GLN A 217 17.47 2.48 18.71
CA GLN A 217 16.78 1.91 17.55
C GLN A 217 15.93 0.70 17.96
N ASN A 218 16.43 -0.18 18.82
CA ASN A 218 15.68 -1.33 19.32
C ASN A 218 14.40 -0.91 20.06
N ARG A 219 14.45 0.18 20.84
CA ARG A 219 13.27 0.77 21.48
C ARG A 219 12.22 1.23 20.47
N ILE A 220 12.63 1.82 19.35
CA ILE A 220 11.74 2.24 18.26
C ILE A 220 11.16 1.03 17.55
N ILE A 221 11.99 0.03 17.24
CA ILE A 221 11.60 -1.19 16.52
C ILE A 221 10.57 -1.98 17.31
N ARG A 222 10.81 -2.21 18.60
CA ARG A 222 9.97 -3.06 19.47
C ARG A 222 8.83 -2.32 20.17
N ASN A 223 8.57 -1.05 19.84
CA ASN A 223 7.46 -0.31 20.46
C ASN A 223 6.09 -0.85 19.98
N GLU A 224 5.37 -1.55 20.84
CA GLU A 224 3.99 -2.02 20.59
C GLU A 224 2.92 -1.19 21.31
N SER A 225 3.32 -0.37 22.29
CA SER A 225 2.41 0.37 23.15
C SER A 225 1.81 1.61 22.48
N SER A 226 2.54 2.24 21.56
CA SER A 226 2.13 3.51 20.96
C SER A 226 1.36 3.30 19.67
N ARG A 227 0.14 3.86 19.59
CA ARG A 227 -0.68 3.84 18.37
C ARG A 227 -0.08 4.69 17.25
N LEU A 228 0.56 5.81 17.60
CA LEU A 228 1.29 6.69 16.68
C LEU A 228 2.72 6.85 17.20
N LEU A 229 3.70 6.69 16.30
CA LEU A 229 5.11 6.83 16.60
C LEU A 229 5.75 7.78 15.59
N VAL A 230 6.36 8.86 16.08
CA VAL A 230 7.12 9.82 15.28
C VAL A 230 8.59 9.65 15.63
N VAL A 231 9.44 9.45 14.61
CA VAL A 231 10.87 9.24 14.78
C VAL A 231 11.62 10.42 14.18
N GLN A 232 12.27 11.21 15.03
CA GLN A 232 13.12 12.32 14.63
C GLN A 232 14.60 11.96 14.85
N GLY A 233 15.46 12.31 13.89
CA GLY A 233 16.89 12.05 13.97
C GLY A 233 17.65 12.78 12.86
N ALA A 234 18.95 13.01 13.08
CA ALA A 234 19.83 13.66 12.11
C ALA A 234 19.95 12.88 10.79
N ALA A 235 20.42 13.53 9.73
CA ALA A 235 20.77 12.83 8.49
C ALA A 235 21.80 11.71 8.79
N GLY A 236 21.64 10.56 8.13
CA GLY A 236 22.51 9.40 8.36
C GLY A 236 22.27 8.60 9.65
N SER A 237 21.35 8.99 10.53
CA SER A 237 21.07 8.29 11.80
C SER A 237 20.35 6.93 11.65
N GLY A 238 20.20 6.40 10.43
CA GLY A 238 19.57 5.11 10.17
C GLY A 238 18.04 5.04 10.38
N LYS A 239 17.32 6.18 10.28
CA LYS A 239 15.84 6.22 10.49
C LYS A 239 15.08 5.24 9.58
N THR A 240 15.37 5.29 8.29
CA THR A 240 14.83 4.36 7.29
C THR A 240 15.11 2.91 7.68
N SER A 241 16.36 2.59 8.02
CA SER A 241 16.75 1.24 8.41
C SER A 241 15.98 0.77 9.64
N ALA A 242 15.82 1.64 10.65
CA ALA A 242 15.01 1.35 11.83
C ALA A 242 13.52 1.16 11.49
N ALA A 243 12.98 1.91 10.52
CA ALA A 243 11.61 1.74 10.04
C ALA A 243 11.41 0.38 9.35
N LEU A 244 12.34 -0.05 8.49
CA LEU A 244 12.30 -1.35 7.83
C LEU A 244 12.44 -2.51 8.83
N GLN A 245 13.37 -2.38 9.78
CA GLN A 245 13.52 -3.35 10.87
C GLN A 245 12.24 -3.41 11.73
N ARG A 246 11.58 -2.28 11.96
CA ARG A 246 10.28 -2.23 12.64
C ARG A 246 9.20 -2.97 11.85
N VAL A 247 9.12 -2.78 10.54
CA VAL A 247 8.18 -3.55 9.68
C VAL A 247 8.43 -5.05 9.83
N ALA A 248 9.69 -5.49 9.71
CA ALA A 248 10.05 -6.90 9.84
C ALA A 248 9.74 -7.46 11.24
N TYR A 249 9.92 -6.66 12.29
CA TYR A 249 9.54 -7.01 13.67
C TYR A 249 8.01 -7.18 13.82
N LEU A 250 7.22 -6.23 13.31
CA LEU A 250 5.75 -6.28 13.38
C LEU A 250 5.20 -7.49 12.62
N LEU A 251 5.74 -7.79 11.43
CA LEU A 251 5.36 -8.98 10.66
C LEU A 251 5.68 -10.26 11.42
N TYR A 252 6.85 -10.36 12.06
CA TYR A 252 7.19 -11.53 12.88
C TYR A 252 6.29 -11.68 14.12
N ARG A 253 6.10 -10.58 14.84
CA ARG A 253 5.35 -10.52 16.11
C ARG A 253 3.88 -10.83 15.89
N HIS A 254 3.31 -10.30 14.81
CA HIS A 254 1.90 -10.43 14.48
C HIS A 254 1.66 -11.32 13.25
N ARG A 255 2.55 -12.27 12.94
CA ARG A 255 2.47 -13.14 11.74
C ARG A 255 1.16 -13.91 11.57
N GLU A 256 0.41 -14.11 12.66
CA GLU A 256 -0.90 -14.77 12.65
C GLU A 256 -2.05 -13.83 12.26
N THR A 257 -1.88 -12.52 12.47
CA THR A 257 -2.95 -11.52 12.30
C THR A 257 -2.62 -10.42 11.30
N LEU A 258 -1.34 -10.22 10.95
CA LEU A 258 -0.84 -9.17 10.08
C LEU A 258 -0.10 -9.77 8.89
N ARG A 259 -0.49 -9.35 7.68
CA ARG A 259 0.16 -9.71 6.41
C ARG A 259 0.90 -8.51 5.83
N ALA A 260 1.95 -8.76 5.04
CA ALA A 260 2.75 -7.71 4.39
C ALA A 260 1.91 -6.75 3.54
N GLU A 261 0.87 -7.25 2.85
CA GLU A 261 -0.07 -6.45 2.06
C GLU A 261 -0.89 -5.43 2.87
N GLN A 262 -0.98 -5.63 4.19
CA GLN A 262 -1.70 -4.76 5.12
C GLN A 262 -0.80 -3.65 5.69
N ILE A 263 0.44 -3.58 5.24
CA ILE A 263 1.39 -2.52 5.57
C ILE A 263 1.60 -1.70 4.30
N LEU A 264 1.47 -0.37 4.43
CA LEU A 264 1.74 0.59 3.36
C LEU A 264 2.91 1.48 3.75
N LEU A 265 3.89 1.62 2.87
CA LEU A 265 4.97 2.59 2.98
C LEU A 265 4.79 3.69 1.93
N PHE A 266 4.70 4.94 2.40
CA PHE A 266 4.97 6.13 1.59
C PHE A 266 6.46 6.42 1.60
N SER A 267 7.10 6.26 0.46
CA SER A 267 8.50 6.60 0.25
C SER A 267 8.66 8.00 -0.34
N PRO A 268 9.85 8.62 -0.18
CA PRO A 268 10.10 9.95 -0.73
C PRO A 268 10.24 9.93 -2.27
N ASN A 269 10.69 8.82 -2.85
CA ASN A 269 10.87 8.71 -4.30
C ASN A 269 10.83 7.23 -4.77
N PRO A 270 10.64 6.97 -6.07
CA PRO A 270 10.56 5.61 -6.62
C PRO A 270 11.87 4.81 -6.50
N MET A 271 13.04 5.47 -6.56
CA MET A 271 14.34 4.79 -6.39
C MET A 271 14.45 4.14 -5.01
N PHE A 272 13.90 4.79 -4.00
CA PHE A 272 13.84 4.27 -2.64
C PHE A 272 12.95 3.03 -2.52
N ASN A 273 11.85 2.94 -3.29
CA ASN A 273 11.05 1.70 -3.34
C ASN A 273 11.88 0.51 -3.80
N SER A 274 12.79 0.73 -4.76
CA SER A 274 13.68 -0.33 -5.23
C SER A 274 14.62 -0.81 -4.12
N TYR A 275 15.14 0.09 -3.30
CA TYR A 275 15.95 -0.25 -2.12
C TYR A 275 15.15 -1.02 -1.06
N VAL A 276 13.95 -0.58 -0.72
CA VAL A 276 13.11 -1.29 0.26
C VAL A 276 12.77 -2.70 -0.21
N SER A 277 12.54 -2.85 -1.52
CA SER A 277 12.20 -4.13 -2.15
C SER A 277 13.33 -5.16 -2.08
N THR A 278 14.58 -4.74 -1.80
CA THR A 278 15.71 -5.66 -1.56
C THR A 278 15.92 -5.95 -0.07
N VAL A 279 15.68 -4.97 0.81
CA VAL A 279 16.02 -5.08 2.24
C VAL A 279 15.08 -5.99 3.03
N LEU A 280 13.75 -5.87 2.87
CA LEU A 280 12.82 -6.72 3.62
C LEU A 280 12.99 -8.21 3.30
N PRO A 281 13.18 -8.60 2.01
CA PRO A 281 13.56 -9.96 1.68
C PRO A 281 14.80 -10.37 2.43
N GLU A 282 15.87 -9.58 2.45
CA GLU A 282 17.10 -9.92 3.19
C GLU A 282 16.87 -10.18 4.69
N LEU A 283 15.87 -9.53 5.30
CA LEU A 283 15.43 -9.77 6.68
C LEU A 283 14.54 -11.02 6.86
N GLY A 284 14.29 -11.76 5.78
CA GLY A 284 13.46 -12.96 5.76
C GLY A 284 11.96 -12.70 5.68
N GLU A 285 11.55 -11.49 5.28
CA GLU A 285 10.15 -11.07 5.23
C GLU A 285 9.67 -10.74 3.81
N GLU A 286 8.35 -10.83 3.59
CA GLU A 286 7.73 -10.44 2.33
C GLU A 286 7.71 -8.91 2.15
N ASN A 287 7.74 -8.47 0.90
CA ASN A 287 7.63 -7.06 0.58
C ASN A 287 6.23 -6.52 0.90
N MET A 288 6.19 -5.37 1.57
CA MET A 288 4.96 -4.61 1.83
C MET A 288 4.55 -3.77 0.61
N ARG A 289 3.33 -3.21 0.63
CA ARG A 289 2.91 -2.26 -0.39
C ARG A 289 3.70 -0.96 -0.26
N GLN A 290 4.16 -0.45 -1.39
CA GLN A 290 4.99 0.75 -1.47
C GLN A 290 4.39 1.67 -2.52
N THR A 291 4.37 2.96 -2.24
CA THR A 291 3.94 4.01 -3.18
C THR A 291 4.63 5.31 -2.81
N THR A 292 4.70 6.25 -3.74
CA THR A 292 5.04 7.64 -3.41
C THR A 292 3.76 8.49 -3.32
N PHE A 293 3.87 9.68 -2.73
CA PHE A 293 2.78 10.66 -2.78
C PHE A 293 2.52 11.12 -4.21
N GLN A 294 3.56 11.28 -5.04
CA GLN A 294 3.40 11.64 -6.45
C GLN A 294 2.60 10.58 -7.21
N ASP A 295 2.90 9.29 -7.02
CA ASP A 295 2.17 8.19 -7.68
C ASP A 295 0.70 8.16 -7.25
N LEU A 296 0.44 8.43 -5.96
CA LEU A 296 -0.92 8.53 -5.44
C LEU A 296 -1.68 9.68 -6.12
N LEU A 297 -1.06 10.86 -6.21
CA LEU A 297 -1.65 12.03 -6.87
C LEU A 297 -1.91 11.73 -8.35
N GLN A 298 -0.94 11.16 -9.06
CA GLN A 298 -1.07 10.79 -10.47
C GLN A 298 -2.22 9.80 -10.70
N THR A 299 -2.34 8.79 -9.85
CA THR A 299 -3.41 7.78 -9.95
C THR A 299 -4.80 8.39 -9.70
N ARG A 300 -4.88 9.42 -8.84
CA ARG A 300 -6.17 9.99 -8.40
C ARG A 300 -6.62 11.21 -9.21
N LEU A 301 -5.66 12.00 -9.70
CA LEU A 301 -5.90 13.30 -10.34
C LEU A 301 -5.31 13.39 -11.76
N GLY A 302 -4.46 12.45 -12.18
CA GLY A 302 -3.78 12.51 -13.49
C GLY A 302 -4.72 12.39 -14.69
N ASP A 303 -5.93 11.84 -14.51
CA ASP A 303 -6.97 11.82 -15.54
C ASP A 303 -7.62 13.20 -15.76
N THR A 304 -7.49 14.12 -14.78
CA THR A 304 -8.16 15.43 -14.77
C THR A 304 -7.19 16.59 -14.91
N PHE A 305 -5.97 16.45 -14.40
CA PHE A 305 -4.95 17.49 -14.37
C PHE A 305 -3.59 16.98 -14.84
N HIS A 306 -2.82 17.87 -15.47
CA HIS A 306 -1.38 17.71 -15.63
C HIS A 306 -0.70 18.14 -14.34
N LEU A 307 -0.18 17.16 -13.59
CA LEU A 307 0.40 17.38 -12.28
C LEU A 307 1.87 17.79 -12.38
N GLU A 308 2.23 18.88 -11.70
CA GLU A 308 3.62 19.20 -11.39
C GLU A 308 4.15 18.24 -10.31
N ASP A 309 5.39 17.79 -10.46
CA ASP A 309 6.04 16.95 -9.47
C ASP A 309 6.83 17.76 -8.41
N SER A 310 7.14 17.12 -7.29
CA SER A 310 7.85 17.76 -6.18
C SER A 310 9.26 18.25 -6.54
N PHE A 311 9.94 17.63 -7.50
CA PHE A 311 11.29 18.05 -7.92
C PHE A 311 11.20 19.32 -8.76
N THR A 312 10.23 19.41 -9.67
CA THR A 312 9.96 20.62 -10.46
C THR A 312 9.63 21.82 -9.55
N GLN A 313 8.80 21.64 -8.52
CA GLN A 313 8.54 22.70 -7.54
C GLN A 313 9.83 23.11 -6.81
N MET A 314 10.65 22.16 -6.40
CA MET A 314 11.92 22.42 -5.70
C MET A 314 12.90 23.20 -6.58
N GLU A 315 13.04 22.81 -7.85
CA GLU A 315 13.85 23.50 -8.84
C GLU A 315 13.39 24.96 -8.99
N TYR A 316 12.08 25.17 -9.14
CA TYR A 316 11.49 26.51 -9.21
C TYR A 316 11.82 27.34 -7.96
N THR A 317 11.62 26.79 -6.77
CA THR A 317 11.92 27.47 -5.49
C THR A 317 13.40 27.89 -5.38
N LEU A 318 14.33 27.17 -6.02
CA LEU A 318 15.76 27.44 -5.90
C LEU A 318 16.31 28.32 -7.03
N THR A 319 15.68 28.33 -8.20
CA THR A 319 16.25 28.94 -9.41
C THR A 319 15.49 30.18 -9.90
N ALA A 320 14.18 30.25 -9.66
CA ALA A 320 13.30 31.26 -10.25
C ALA A 320 13.21 32.56 -9.43
N MET A 321 14.18 32.87 -8.56
CA MET A 321 14.07 33.98 -7.59
C MET A 321 13.85 35.35 -8.23
N ASP A 322 14.40 35.55 -9.45
CA ASP A 322 14.30 36.79 -10.21
C ASP A 322 13.07 36.85 -11.12
N GLU A 323 12.26 35.79 -11.19
CA GLU A 323 11.08 35.75 -12.06
C GLU A 323 9.91 36.59 -11.53
N THR A 324 9.23 37.28 -12.44
CA THR A 324 7.99 38.01 -12.16
C THR A 324 6.87 37.03 -11.83
N GLY A 325 6.73 36.69 -10.55
CA GLY A 325 5.74 35.74 -10.05
C GLY A 325 6.24 34.81 -8.95
N TYR A 326 7.55 34.82 -8.68
CA TYR A 326 8.18 33.99 -7.66
C TYR A 326 7.65 34.28 -6.24
N ALA A 327 7.62 35.55 -5.83
CA ALA A 327 7.20 35.91 -4.47
C ALA A 327 5.75 35.49 -4.14
N PRO A 328 4.73 35.78 -4.98
CA PRO A 328 3.38 35.26 -4.76
C PRO A 328 3.31 33.73 -4.67
N ARG A 329 4.03 33.01 -5.54
CA ARG A 329 4.04 31.55 -5.52
C ARG A 329 4.67 30.98 -4.25
N MET A 330 5.78 31.56 -3.77
CA MET A 330 6.41 31.15 -2.52
C MET A 330 5.50 31.34 -1.29
N GLU A 331 4.76 32.44 -1.24
CA GLU A 331 3.74 32.66 -0.20
C GLU A 331 2.57 31.67 -0.34
N GLY A 332 2.17 31.36 -1.58
CA GLY A 332 1.19 30.32 -1.88
C GLY A 332 1.60 28.95 -1.39
N ILE A 333 2.85 28.53 -1.63
CA ILE A 333 3.39 27.25 -1.14
C ILE A 333 3.32 27.20 0.40
N ARG A 334 3.77 28.25 1.09
CA ARG A 334 3.75 28.30 2.56
C ARG A 334 2.33 28.26 3.13
N TRP A 335 1.44 29.05 2.54
CA TRP A 335 0.07 29.16 3.02
C TRP A 335 -0.73 27.89 2.73
N LYS A 336 -0.68 27.35 1.51
CA LYS A 336 -1.40 26.12 1.14
C LYS A 336 -0.90 24.90 1.92
N ALA A 337 0.36 24.91 2.37
CA ALA A 337 0.93 23.90 3.26
C ALA A 337 0.50 24.02 4.74
N SER A 338 -0.14 25.13 5.13
CA SER A 338 -0.49 25.44 6.52
C SER A 338 -1.78 24.75 7.01
N LEU A 339 -1.98 24.73 8.32
CA LEU A 339 -3.24 24.29 8.93
C LEU A 339 -4.40 25.27 8.63
N ASP A 340 -4.10 26.55 8.45
CA ASP A 340 -5.10 27.58 8.18
C ASP A 340 -5.80 27.34 6.84
N PHE A 341 -5.03 26.96 5.82
CA PHE A 341 -5.60 26.60 4.52
C PHE A 341 -6.47 25.34 4.61
N MET A 342 -6.12 24.36 5.45
CA MET A 342 -7.01 23.23 5.71
C MET A 342 -8.33 23.63 6.34
N HIS A 343 -8.32 24.52 7.33
CA HIS A 343 -9.56 25.02 7.93
C HIS A 343 -10.40 25.77 6.90
N LEU A 344 -9.76 26.53 6.00
CA LEU A 344 -10.46 27.15 4.88
C LEU A 344 -11.10 26.11 3.94
N LEU A 345 -10.41 25.01 3.59
CA LEU A 345 -11.00 23.93 2.78
C LEU A 345 -12.17 23.25 3.51
N ASP A 346 -12.07 23.03 4.82
CA ASP A 346 -13.16 22.47 5.64
C ASP A 346 -14.40 23.40 5.62
N GLN A 347 -14.20 24.72 5.73
CA GLN A 347 -15.28 25.71 5.61
C GLN A 347 -15.85 25.78 4.18
N TYR A 348 -14.99 25.68 3.18
CA TYR A 348 -15.40 25.66 1.77
C TYR A 348 -16.27 24.43 1.47
N LEU A 349 -15.91 23.24 1.95
CA LEU A 349 -16.72 22.02 1.84
C LEU A 349 -18.08 22.17 2.54
N ALA A 350 -18.12 22.79 3.71
CA ALA A 350 -19.37 23.07 4.42
C ALA A 350 -20.28 24.02 3.63
N MET A 351 -19.69 25.02 2.96
CA MET A 351 -20.41 25.91 2.04
C MET A 351 -20.92 25.15 0.82
N LEU A 352 -20.08 24.33 0.17
CA LEU A 352 -20.46 23.51 -1.01
C LEU A 352 -21.67 22.61 -0.74
N GLY A 353 -21.78 22.09 0.48
CA GLY A 353 -22.97 21.35 0.92
C GLY A 353 -24.28 22.16 0.85
N ARG A 354 -24.23 23.48 0.91
CA ARG A 354 -25.41 24.37 0.86
C ARG A 354 -25.56 25.12 -0.46
N GLU A 355 -24.45 25.52 -1.06
CA GLU A 355 -24.43 26.26 -2.33
C GLU A 355 -23.08 26.14 -3.02
N GLY A 356 -23.08 26.30 -4.35
CA GLY A 356 -21.87 26.48 -5.13
C GLY A 356 -21.17 25.24 -5.68
N MET A 357 -21.76 24.05 -5.53
CA MET A 357 -21.36 22.87 -6.30
C MET A 357 -21.53 23.12 -7.79
N LEU A 358 -20.54 22.69 -8.58
CA LEU A 358 -20.58 22.77 -10.04
C LEU A 358 -20.67 21.36 -10.63
N PHE A 359 -21.62 21.19 -11.54
CA PHE A 359 -21.86 19.93 -12.24
C PHE A 359 -21.80 20.15 -13.75
N GLN A 360 -21.44 19.10 -14.48
CA GLN A 360 -21.39 19.07 -15.93
C GLN A 360 -22.64 18.42 -16.50
N ASP A 361 -23.01 18.82 -17.72
CA ASP A 361 -24.12 18.23 -18.45
C ASP A 361 -23.79 16.78 -18.85
N VAL A 362 -24.74 15.87 -18.69
CA VAL A 362 -24.65 14.52 -19.24
C VAL A 362 -25.26 14.55 -20.63
N SER A 363 -24.41 14.56 -21.66
CA SER A 363 -24.83 14.60 -23.06
C SER A 363 -24.60 13.28 -23.79
N PHE A 364 -25.43 13.01 -24.80
CA PHE A 364 -25.32 11.87 -25.69
C PHE A 364 -25.60 12.34 -27.12
N ARG A 365 -24.67 12.05 -28.05
CA ARG A 365 -24.76 12.43 -29.47
C ARG A 365 -25.06 13.92 -29.72
N GLY A 366 -24.54 14.81 -28.86
CA GLY A 366 -24.74 16.25 -28.95
C GLY A 366 -26.02 16.78 -28.28
N GLU A 367 -26.89 15.90 -27.78
CA GLU A 367 -28.07 16.27 -27.01
C GLU A 367 -27.80 16.16 -25.49
N VAL A 368 -28.26 17.13 -24.71
CA VAL A 368 -28.17 17.08 -23.25
C VAL A 368 -29.28 16.19 -22.70
N LEU A 369 -28.92 15.01 -22.17
CA LEU A 369 -29.87 14.08 -21.58
C LEU A 369 -30.30 14.52 -20.17
N ILE A 370 -29.33 14.99 -19.38
CA ILE A 370 -29.51 15.51 -18.03
C ILE A 370 -28.67 16.78 -17.90
N SER A 371 -29.33 17.91 -17.63
CA SER A 371 -28.64 19.20 -17.50
C SER A 371 -28.04 19.37 -16.11
N SER A 372 -26.89 20.03 -16.05
CA SER A 372 -26.20 20.49 -14.84
C SER A 372 -27.15 21.23 -13.89
N ARG A 373 -28.01 22.10 -14.39
CA ARG A 373 -29.05 22.76 -13.60
C ARG A 373 -29.98 21.78 -12.89
N SER A 374 -30.46 20.74 -13.59
CA SER A 374 -31.31 19.72 -12.98
C SER A 374 -30.55 18.91 -11.92
N ILE A 375 -29.28 18.60 -12.17
CA ILE A 375 -28.40 17.93 -11.20
C ILE A 375 -28.25 18.79 -9.94
N THR A 376 -27.98 20.09 -10.09
CA THR A 376 -27.86 21.06 -9.01
C THR A 376 -29.14 21.14 -8.17
N GLU A 377 -30.30 21.32 -8.82
CA GLU A 377 -31.60 21.40 -8.14
C GLU A 377 -31.89 20.12 -7.33
N ARG A 378 -31.61 18.95 -7.91
CA ARG A 378 -31.75 17.66 -7.21
C ARG A 378 -30.81 17.52 -6.03
N PHE A 379 -29.55 17.91 -6.18
CA PHE A 379 -28.55 17.81 -5.13
C PHE A 379 -28.93 18.67 -3.91
N TYR A 380 -29.43 19.89 -4.13
CA TYR A 380 -29.85 20.80 -3.07
C TYR A 380 -31.26 20.54 -2.53
N ALA A 381 -32.07 19.73 -3.23
CA ALA A 381 -33.33 19.22 -2.68
C ALA A 381 -33.14 18.10 -1.64
N LEU A 382 -31.96 17.46 -1.59
CA LEU A 382 -31.62 16.46 -0.58
C LEU A 382 -31.43 17.09 0.80
N ASP A 383 -31.68 16.32 1.86
CA ASP A 383 -31.51 16.76 3.25
C ASP A 383 -30.07 17.25 3.52
N PRO A 384 -29.88 18.54 3.87
CA PRO A 384 -28.57 19.10 4.20
C PRO A 384 -27.91 18.49 5.44
N ALA A 385 -28.66 17.80 6.30
CA ALA A 385 -28.12 17.11 7.48
C ALA A 385 -27.29 15.86 7.10
N LEU A 386 -27.49 15.31 5.90
CA LEU A 386 -26.71 14.17 5.41
C LEU A 386 -25.29 14.61 5.04
N PRO A 387 -24.27 13.79 5.35
CA PRO A 387 -22.90 14.04 4.89
C PRO A 387 -22.82 14.16 3.37
N LEU A 388 -21.91 15.02 2.89
CA LEU A 388 -21.71 15.29 1.47
C LEU A 388 -21.52 14.02 0.61
N PRO A 389 -20.71 13.02 1.03
CA PRO A 389 -20.58 11.77 0.28
C PRO A 389 -21.90 11.00 0.12
N ASN A 390 -22.70 10.94 1.18
CA ASN A 390 -23.98 10.22 1.15
C ASN A 390 -24.95 10.88 0.18
N ARG A 391 -24.97 12.21 0.14
CA ARG A 391 -25.79 12.99 -0.80
C ARG A 391 -25.34 12.77 -2.25
N ILE A 392 -24.03 12.74 -2.50
CA ILE A 392 -23.48 12.44 -3.83
C ILE A 392 -23.85 11.01 -4.24
N GLN A 393 -23.80 10.03 -3.33
CA GLN A 393 -24.22 8.66 -3.64
C GLN A 393 -25.72 8.57 -3.99
N LEU A 394 -26.58 9.25 -3.22
CA LEU A 394 -28.02 9.32 -3.54
C LEU A 394 -28.27 10.00 -4.90
N LEU A 395 -27.50 11.03 -5.22
CA LEU A 395 -27.54 11.70 -6.52
C LEU A 395 -27.14 10.72 -7.64
N VAL A 396 -26.05 9.97 -7.48
CA VAL A 396 -25.61 8.94 -8.43
C VAL A 396 -26.71 7.91 -8.69
N ASP A 397 -27.33 7.37 -7.65
CA ASP A 397 -28.39 6.37 -7.78
C ASP A 397 -29.61 6.94 -8.52
N GLY A 398 -29.95 8.20 -8.24
CA GLY A 398 -30.98 8.96 -8.95
C GLY A 398 -30.65 9.17 -10.43
N LEU A 399 -29.43 9.62 -10.75
CA LEU A 399 -28.98 9.87 -12.12
C LEU A 399 -28.89 8.58 -12.95
N LEU A 400 -28.41 7.48 -12.36
CA LEU A 400 -28.40 6.17 -13.02
C LEU A 400 -29.82 5.68 -13.30
N SER A 401 -30.75 5.91 -12.38
CA SER A 401 -32.16 5.56 -12.58
C SER A 401 -32.82 6.39 -13.67
N GLU A 402 -32.49 7.68 -13.75
CA GLU A 402 -32.95 8.56 -14.83
C GLU A 402 -32.33 8.19 -16.17
N LEU A 403 -31.04 7.90 -16.20
CA LEU A 403 -30.33 7.49 -17.41
C LEU A 403 -30.92 6.20 -17.99
N LYS A 404 -31.31 5.24 -17.14
CA LYS A 404 -32.06 4.04 -17.58
C LYS A 404 -33.42 4.36 -18.19
N LYS A 405 -34.11 5.40 -17.71
CA LYS A 405 -35.38 5.86 -18.32
C LYS A 405 -35.12 6.49 -19.68
N LYS A 406 -34.08 7.31 -19.80
CA LYS A 406 -33.64 7.92 -21.07
C LYS A 406 -33.21 6.86 -22.08
N GLU A 407 -32.44 5.85 -21.66
CA GLU A 407 -32.03 4.70 -22.48
C GLU A 407 -33.23 3.98 -23.09
N ARG A 408 -34.31 3.79 -22.31
CA ARG A 408 -35.56 3.19 -22.84
C ARG A 408 -36.24 4.04 -23.89
N LEU A 409 -36.20 5.37 -23.75
CA LEU A 409 -36.78 6.30 -24.73
C LEU A 409 -35.95 6.38 -26.02
N GLU A 410 -34.64 6.14 -25.94
CA GLU A 410 -33.76 6.10 -27.12
C GLU A 410 -33.94 4.83 -27.97
N ARG A 411 -34.57 3.79 -27.42
CA ARG A 411 -34.69 2.47 -28.07
C ARG A 411 -35.37 2.51 -29.43
N ASP A 412 -36.42 3.32 -29.52
CA ASP A 412 -37.27 3.38 -30.71
C ASP A 412 -36.81 4.46 -31.69
N LYS A 413 -35.60 5.03 -31.50
CA LYS A 413 -35.06 6.05 -32.41
C LYS A 413 -34.40 5.43 -33.65
N PRO A 414 -34.44 6.10 -34.81
CA PRO A 414 -33.95 5.57 -36.09
C PRO A 414 -32.49 5.10 -36.06
N TRP A 415 -31.64 5.81 -35.31
CA TRP A 415 -30.22 5.50 -35.24
C TRP A 415 -29.92 4.12 -34.63
N VAL A 416 -30.79 3.63 -33.73
CA VAL A 416 -30.62 2.31 -33.12
C VAL A 416 -30.88 1.23 -34.16
N GLU A 417 -31.92 1.42 -34.97
CA GLU A 417 -32.25 0.50 -36.06
C GLU A 417 -31.15 0.48 -37.13
N GLU A 418 -30.64 1.65 -37.52
CA GLU A 418 -29.51 1.77 -38.46
C GLU A 418 -28.27 1.02 -37.96
N GLU A 419 -27.89 1.18 -36.69
CA GLU A 419 -26.75 0.46 -36.09
C GLU A 419 -26.98 -1.05 -36.01
N VAL A 420 -28.21 -1.50 -35.71
CA VAL A 420 -28.55 -2.92 -35.70
C VAL A 420 -28.40 -3.53 -37.10
N GLN A 421 -28.77 -2.82 -38.15
CA GLN A 421 -28.63 -3.28 -39.53
C GLN A 421 -27.17 -3.33 -40.01
N LEU A 422 -26.30 -2.49 -39.43
CA LEU A 422 -24.87 -2.44 -39.75
C LEU A 422 -24.02 -3.46 -38.98
N LEU A 423 -24.62 -4.28 -38.11
CA LEU A 423 -23.92 -5.31 -37.36
C LEU A 423 -23.31 -6.37 -38.28
N ASP A 424 -22.07 -6.77 -37.98
CA ASP A 424 -21.43 -7.87 -38.68
C ASP A 424 -22.10 -9.23 -38.34
N PRO A 425 -22.12 -10.19 -39.29
CA PRO A 425 -22.80 -11.48 -39.10
C PRO A 425 -22.27 -12.30 -37.91
N ASP A 426 -20.99 -12.13 -37.55
CA ASP A 426 -20.36 -12.85 -36.45
C ASP A 426 -20.83 -12.29 -35.10
N THR A 427 -20.83 -10.98 -34.93
CA THR A 427 -21.36 -10.27 -33.74
C THR A 427 -22.84 -10.57 -33.58
N TYR A 428 -23.62 -10.54 -34.67
CA TYR A 428 -25.02 -10.91 -34.68
C TYR A 428 -25.24 -12.31 -34.09
N THR A 429 -24.53 -13.31 -34.62
CA THR A 429 -24.65 -14.71 -34.19
C THR A 429 -24.22 -14.91 -32.74
N GLN A 430 -23.17 -14.21 -32.29
CA GLN A 430 -22.70 -14.27 -30.90
C GLN A 430 -23.69 -13.64 -29.93
N VAL A 431 -24.24 -12.48 -30.27
CA VAL A 431 -25.23 -11.77 -29.45
C VAL A 431 -26.52 -12.57 -29.36
N TYR A 432 -27.01 -13.10 -30.48
CA TYR A 432 -28.19 -13.97 -30.54
C TYR A 432 -28.02 -15.21 -29.65
N ARG A 433 -26.91 -15.96 -29.80
CA ARG A 433 -26.62 -17.15 -28.96
C ARG A 433 -26.51 -16.83 -27.48
N LYS A 434 -25.91 -15.68 -27.13
CA LYS A 434 -25.77 -15.26 -25.73
C LYS A 434 -27.13 -14.96 -25.10
N LEU A 435 -28.00 -14.28 -25.83
CA LEU A 435 -29.34 -13.90 -25.37
C LEU A 435 -30.31 -15.08 -25.36
N GLN A 436 -30.12 -16.06 -26.26
CA GLN A 436 -30.81 -17.34 -26.26
C GLN A 436 -30.54 -18.18 -24.99
N ARG A 437 -29.35 -18.02 -24.41
CA ARG A 437 -28.97 -18.67 -23.15
C ARG A 437 -29.54 -17.96 -21.91
N GLU A 438 -29.64 -16.63 -21.93
CA GLU A 438 -30.13 -15.85 -20.79
C GLU A 438 -31.66 -15.91 -20.61
N LYS A 439 -32.42 -16.15 -21.67
CA LYS A 439 -33.87 -16.38 -21.63
C LYS A 439 -34.12 -17.81 -22.13
N ARG A 440 -34.38 -18.78 -21.24
CA ARG A 440 -34.78 -20.15 -21.64
C ARG A 440 -36.01 -20.08 -22.57
N PHE A 441 -35.80 -20.23 -23.87
CA PHE A 441 -36.85 -20.16 -24.88
C PHE A 441 -37.49 -21.55 -25.05
N THR A 442 -38.68 -21.74 -24.50
CA THR A 442 -39.53 -22.91 -24.74
C THR A 442 -40.49 -22.61 -25.88
N GLU A 443 -40.24 -23.26 -27.02
CA GLU A 443 -41.10 -23.59 -28.19
C GLU A 443 -42.12 -22.56 -28.74
N GLU A 444 -42.05 -22.40 -30.07
CA GLU A 444 -43.06 -21.88 -31.01
C GLU A 444 -43.84 -20.61 -30.63
N THR A 445 -43.27 -19.43 -30.94
CA THR A 445 -44.08 -18.20 -31.03
C THR A 445 -43.75 -17.38 -32.28
N PHE A 446 -44.79 -16.96 -33.00
CA PHE A 446 -44.80 -16.11 -34.21
C PHE A 446 -44.15 -14.71 -34.06
N ASP A 447 -43.54 -14.42 -32.91
CA ASP A 447 -43.10 -13.09 -32.45
C ASP A 447 -41.55 -13.00 -32.37
N ASP A 448 -40.85 -13.94 -33.01
CA ASP A 448 -39.41 -14.14 -32.88
C ASP A 448 -38.60 -12.97 -33.47
N PHE A 449 -39.04 -12.44 -34.62
CA PHE A 449 -38.35 -11.34 -35.32
C PHE A 449 -38.42 -10.00 -34.55
N HIS A 450 -39.59 -9.63 -34.04
CA HIS A 450 -39.73 -8.40 -33.24
C HIS A 450 -38.95 -8.48 -31.94
N ARG A 451 -38.97 -9.64 -31.26
CA ARG A 451 -38.19 -9.86 -30.04
C ARG A 451 -36.69 -9.87 -30.30
N GLU A 452 -36.25 -10.39 -31.43
CA GLU A 452 -34.87 -10.38 -31.88
C GLU A 452 -34.37 -8.95 -32.13
N GLN A 453 -35.11 -8.15 -32.89
CA GLN A 453 -34.79 -6.73 -33.10
C GLN A 453 -34.74 -5.96 -31.77
N GLU A 454 -35.70 -6.22 -30.89
CA GLU A 454 -35.77 -5.62 -29.56
C GLU A 454 -34.53 -5.93 -28.69
N LEU A 455 -34.06 -7.17 -28.75
CA LEU A 455 -32.91 -7.64 -28.01
C LEU A 455 -31.60 -7.05 -28.55
N LEU A 456 -31.45 -7.01 -29.87
CA LEU A 456 -30.31 -6.39 -30.55
C LEU A 456 -30.26 -4.88 -30.26
N ALA A 457 -31.40 -4.18 -30.33
CA ALA A 457 -31.52 -2.77 -29.96
C ALA A 457 -31.08 -2.54 -28.51
N THR A 458 -31.48 -3.42 -27.58
CA THR A 458 -31.07 -3.34 -26.17
C THR A 458 -29.55 -3.54 -26.01
N TRP A 459 -28.95 -4.43 -26.79
CA TRP A 459 -27.51 -4.65 -26.77
C TRP A 459 -26.74 -3.44 -27.29
N VAL A 460 -27.17 -2.87 -28.42
CA VAL A 460 -26.59 -1.65 -29.01
C VAL A 460 -26.68 -0.50 -28.01
N LEU A 461 -27.86 -0.26 -27.44
CA LEU A 461 -28.05 0.77 -26.40
C LEU A 461 -27.11 0.57 -25.21
N ARG A 462 -27.04 -0.65 -24.65
CA ARG A 462 -26.13 -0.94 -23.52
C ARG A 462 -24.69 -0.65 -23.87
N ARG A 463 -24.25 -0.94 -25.09
CA ARG A 463 -22.88 -0.65 -25.55
C ARG A 463 -22.62 0.87 -25.57
N HIS A 464 -23.55 1.66 -26.10
CA HIS A 464 -23.41 3.12 -26.19
C HIS A 464 -23.65 3.87 -24.87
N PHE A 465 -24.51 3.36 -23.99
CA PHE A 465 -24.82 3.96 -22.69
C PHE A 465 -23.87 3.52 -21.57
N LYS A 466 -23.10 2.44 -21.77
CA LYS A 466 -22.09 1.97 -20.80
C LYS A 466 -21.04 3.05 -20.46
N PRO A 467 -20.46 3.80 -21.41
CA PRO A 467 -19.60 4.95 -21.12
C PRO A 467 -20.28 6.00 -20.24
N LEU A 468 -21.55 6.34 -20.50
CA LEU A 468 -22.31 7.30 -19.68
C LEU A 468 -22.57 6.79 -18.26
N HIS A 469 -22.92 5.50 -18.13
CA HIS A 469 -23.06 4.87 -16.83
C HIS A 469 -21.73 4.89 -16.05
N ASN A 470 -20.61 4.64 -16.72
CA ASN A 470 -19.29 4.70 -16.10
C ASN A 470 -18.92 6.14 -15.73
N HIS A 471 -19.23 7.12 -16.57
CA HIS A 471 -19.02 8.54 -16.29
C HIS A 471 -19.75 8.99 -15.01
N ILE A 472 -21.01 8.59 -14.82
CA ILE A 472 -21.77 8.87 -13.60
C ILE A 472 -21.18 8.13 -12.39
N ARG A 473 -20.88 6.83 -12.53
CA ARG A 473 -20.31 6.02 -11.42
C ARG A 473 -18.94 6.50 -10.96
N GLN A 474 -18.15 7.06 -11.87
CA GLN A 474 -16.83 7.63 -11.59
C GLN A 474 -16.91 9.11 -11.18
N LEU A 475 -18.12 9.65 -10.96
CA LEU A 475 -18.36 11.02 -10.50
C LEU A 475 -17.79 12.10 -11.43
N ARG A 476 -17.57 11.77 -12.71
CA ARG A 476 -16.99 12.70 -13.71
C ARG A 476 -17.93 13.85 -14.08
N PHE A 477 -19.20 13.79 -13.67
CA PHE A 477 -20.16 14.87 -13.82
C PHE A 477 -19.96 15.99 -12.77
N ILE A 478 -19.08 15.81 -11.77
CA ILE A 478 -18.71 16.84 -10.82
C ILE A 478 -17.52 17.62 -11.40
N ASP A 479 -17.67 18.92 -11.57
CA ASP A 479 -16.62 19.79 -12.11
C ASP A 479 -15.60 20.15 -11.01
N LEU A 480 -14.75 19.18 -10.65
CA LEU A 480 -13.71 19.37 -9.64
C LEU A 480 -12.74 20.53 -9.99
N PRO A 481 -12.25 20.67 -11.24
CA PRO A 481 -11.45 21.84 -11.64
C PRO A 481 -12.18 23.16 -11.40
N GLY A 482 -13.44 23.27 -11.86
CA GLY A 482 -14.24 24.48 -11.68
C GLY A 482 -14.50 24.80 -10.20
N ILE A 483 -14.79 23.77 -9.38
CA ILE A 483 -15.00 23.93 -7.94
C ILE A 483 -13.74 24.50 -7.29
N TYR A 484 -12.57 23.91 -7.55
CA TYR A 484 -11.33 24.43 -6.95
C TYR A 484 -10.97 25.82 -7.47
N ARG A 485 -11.13 26.07 -8.78
CA ARG A 485 -10.85 27.36 -9.41
C ARG A 485 -11.71 28.48 -8.81
N ARG A 486 -13.00 28.23 -8.57
CA ARG A 486 -13.93 29.20 -7.96
C ARG A 486 -13.47 29.72 -6.60
N LEU A 487 -12.75 28.90 -5.83
CA LEU A 487 -12.17 29.34 -4.55
C LEU A 487 -11.18 30.50 -4.72
N PHE A 488 -10.45 30.53 -5.83
CA PHE A 488 -9.43 31.53 -6.14
C PHE A 488 -9.93 32.64 -7.08
N GLU A 489 -10.98 32.42 -7.86
CA GLU A 489 -11.61 33.46 -8.69
C GLU A 489 -12.13 34.65 -7.85
N GLN A 490 -12.54 34.39 -6.61
CA GLN A 490 -13.13 35.40 -5.71
C GLN A 490 -12.32 35.50 -4.42
N PRO A 491 -11.27 36.35 -4.34
CA PRO A 491 -10.48 36.54 -3.13
C PRO A 491 -11.33 36.89 -1.89
N GLU A 492 -12.47 37.54 -2.07
CA GLU A 492 -13.42 37.85 -1.00
C GLU A 492 -14.02 36.60 -0.36
N LEU A 493 -14.19 35.52 -1.13
CA LEU A 493 -14.67 34.24 -0.63
C LEU A 493 -13.68 33.63 0.36
N ILE A 494 -12.38 33.70 0.06
CA ILE A 494 -11.31 33.25 0.97
C ILE A 494 -11.36 34.04 2.28
N LEU A 495 -11.52 35.36 2.20
CA LEU A 495 -11.60 36.23 3.38
C LEU A 495 -12.88 35.99 4.20
N ARG A 496 -14.00 35.68 3.55
CA ARG A 496 -15.27 35.34 4.21
C ARG A 496 -15.21 34.00 4.94
N LEU A 497 -14.63 32.98 4.31
CA LEU A 497 -14.52 31.63 4.87
C LEU A 497 -13.43 31.55 5.95
N HIS A 498 -12.38 32.36 5.82
CA HIS A 498 -11.29 32.40 6.78
C HIS A 498 -10.78 33.85 6.98
N PRO A 499 -11.35 34.61 7.93
CA PRO A 499 -10.96 36.00 8.18
C PRO A 499 -9.48 36.18 8.56
N GLY A 500 -8.84 35.14 9.12
CA GLY A 500 -7.40 35.15 9.42
C GLY A 500 -6.50 35.28 8.18
N SER A 501 -7.04 35.01 6.98
CA SER A 501 -6.35 35.13 5.69
C SER A 501 -6.09 36.59 5.27
N GLN A 502 -6.66 37.58 5.96
CA GLN A 502 -6.39 39.01 5.72
C GLN A 502 -4.90 39.39 5.87
N ARG A 503 -4.11 38.55 6.54
CA ARG A 503 -2.68 38.77 6.76
C ARG A 503 -1.79 38.24 5.64
N LEU A 504 -2.36 37.62 4.61
CA LEU A 504 -1.60 37.08 3.48
C LEU A 504 -1.19 38.21 2.53
N PRO A 505 0.11 38.48 2.37
CA PRO A 505 0.58 39.41 1.35
C PRO A 505 0.28 38.81 -0.03
N LEU A 506 0.00 39.67 -1.03
CA LEU A 506 -0.08 39.28 -2.44
C LEU A 506 -1.21 38.28 -2.79
N LEU A 507 -2.29 38.24 -1.99
CA LEU A 507 -3.40 37.29 -2.17
C LEU A 507 -4.01 37.36 -3.57
N GLU A 508 -4.30 38.56 -4.09
CA GLU A 508 -4.90 38.73 -5.42
C GLU A 508 -4.02 38.15 -6.54
N THR A 509 -2.71 38.42 -6.49
CA THR A 509 -1.76 37.89 -7.47
C THR A 509 -1.56 36.37 -7.36
N LEU A 510 -1.56 35.83 -6.14
CA LEU A 510 -1.50 34.38 -5.89
C LEU A 510 -2.75 33.68 -6.44
N CYS A 511 -3.92 34.26 -6.20
CA CYS A 511 -5.19 33.78 -6.73
C CYS A 511 -5.17 33.78 -8.25
N ALA A 512 -4.77 34.89 -8.87
CA ALA A 512 -4.68 35.01 -10.33
C ALA A 512 -3.74 33.95 -10.94
N GLN A 513 -2.56 33.74 -10.37
CA GLN A 513 -1.62 32.69 -10.81
C GLN A 513 -2.20 31.29 -10.68
N THR A 514 -2.92 31.01 -9.59
CA THR A 514 -3.55 29.70 -9.38
C THR A 514 -4.66 29.47 -10.40
N VAL A 515 -5.50 30.48 -10.66
CA VAL A 515 -6.57 30.41 -11.67
C VAL A 515 -5.99 30.18 -13.07
N GLU A 516 -4.95 30.91 -13.46
CA GLU A 516 -4.31 30.78 -14.78
C GLU A 516 -3.81 29.33 -15.04
N ARG A 517 -3.18 28.71 -14.02
CA ARG A 517 -2.74 27.31 -14.13
C ARG A 517 -3.91 26.34 -14.24
N LEU A 518 -4.95 26.53 -13.42
CA LEU A 518 -6.14 25.68 -13.43
C LEU A 518 -6.90 25.76 -14.77
N GLU A 519 -6.93 26.92 -15.43
CA GLU A 519 -7.52 27.07 -16.77
C GLU A 519 -6.77 26.24 -17.83
N ARG A 520 -5.46 26.08 -17.67
CA ARG A 520 -4.62 25.20 -18.51
C ARG A 520 -4.68 23.72 -18.11
N HIS A 521 -5.51 23.37 -17.12
CA HIS A 521 -5.57 22.04 -16.51
C HIS A 521 -4.22 21.61 -15.91
N GLU A 522 -3.36 22.56 -15.56
CA GLU A 522 -2.09 22.32 -14.87
C GLU A 522 -2.30 22.50 -13.37
N LEU A 523 -1.87 21.52 -12.58
CA LEU A 523 -2.00 21.56 -11.13
C LEU A 523 -0.62 21.62 -10.49
N ALA A 524 -0.34 22.74 -9.84
CA ALA A 524 0.90 22.93 -9.10
C ALA A 524 1.01 21.92 -7.95
N TYR A 525 2.23 21.54 -7.58
CA TYR A 525 2.44 20.52 -6.54
C TYR A 525 1.81 20.93 -5.19
N GLU A 526 1.86 22.21 -4.84
CA GLU A 526 1.23 22.78 -3.63
C GLU A 526 -0.31 22.69 -3.63
N ASP A 527 -0.94 22.60 -4.80
CA ASP A 527 -2.39 22.51 -4.97
C ASP A 527 -2.89 21.06 -5.09
N ALA A 528 -2.01 20.12 -5.41
CA ALA A 528 -2.36 18.74 -5.68
C ALA A 528 -3.01 18.04 -4.47
N ILE A 529 -2.44 18.18 -3.27
CA ILE A 529 -3.00 17.58 -2.05
C ILE A 529 -4.30 18.27 -1.63
N PRO A 530 -4.42 19.61 -1.61
CA PRO A 530 -5.70 20.29 -1.41
C PRO A 530 -6.84 19.83 -2.33
N VAL A 531 -6.57 19.70 -3.63
CA VAL A 531 -7.56 19.21 -4.59
C VAL A 531 -7.93 17.77 -4.32
N LEU A 532 -6.94 16.90 -4.05
CA LEU A 532 -7.21 15.51 -3.66
C LEU A 532 -8.04 15.44 -2.38
N TYR A 533 -7.77 16.29 -1.40
CA TYR A 533 -8.52 16.38 -0.15
C TYR A 533 -9.98 16.74 -0.41
N LEU A 534 -10.25 17.78 -1.22
CA LEU A 534 -11.61 18.17 -1.60
C LEU A 534 -12.33 17.03 -2.32
N LYS A 535 -11.67 16.41 -3.32
CA LYS A 535 -12.20 15.26 -4.05
C LYS A 535 -12.61 14.15 -3.09
N GLU A 536 -11.72 13.69 -2.22
CA GLU A 536 -12.00 12.58 -1.29
C GLU A 536 -13.03 12.95 -0.20
N GLN A 537 -13.16 14.21 0.21
CA GLN A 537 -14.24 14.64 1.10
C GLN A 537 -15.60 14.68 0.39
N MET A 538 -15.65 14.90 -0.92
CA MET A 538 -16.88 14.86 -1.73
C MET A 538 -17.27 13.43 -2.09
N GLU A 539 -16.35 12.65 -2.67
CA GLU A 539 -16.62 11.29 -3.15
C GLU A 539 -16.79 10.30 -1.98
N GLY A 540 -16.34 10.69 -0.79
CA GLY A 540 -16.17 9.81 0.36
C GLY A 540 -14.81 9.13 0.29
N LEU A 541 -14.05 9.25 1.39
CA LEU A 541 -12.72 8.64 1.51
C LEU A 541 -12.82 7.17 1.13
N GLN A 542 -12.07 6.75 0.10
CA GLN A 542 -11.90 5.34 -0.21
C GLN A 542 -11.08 4.68 0.90
N ARG A 543 -11.74 4.36 2.01
CA ARG A 543 -11.11 3.76 3.18
C ARG A 543 -10.69 2.34 2.83
N ASN A 544 -9.39 2.16 2.65
CA ASN A 544 -8.83 0.83 2.52
C ASN A 544 -8.66 0.22 3.92
N THR A 545 -9.74 -0.39 4.44
CA THR A 545 -9.74 -1.07 5.74
C THR A 545 -8.81 -2.29 5.79
N ALA A 546 -8.25 -2.71 4.65
CA ALA A 546 -7.25 -3.78 4.65
C ALA A 546 -5.90 -3.33 5.21
N ILE A 547 -5.55 -2.04 5.09
CA ILE A 547 -4.29 -1.47 5.61
C ILE A 547 -4.41 -1.28 7.12
N ARG A 548 -3.49 -1.90 7.87
CA ARG A 548 -3.42 -1.84 9.34
C ARG A 548 -2.24 -0.99 9.84
N HIS A 549 -1.17 -0.88 9.06
CA HIS A 549 -0.02 -0.05 9.42
C HIS A 549 0.38 0.84 8.26
N LEU A 550 0.66 2.11 8.57
CA LEU A 550 1.16 3.10 7.64
C LEU A 550 2.53 3.59 8.10
N PHE A 551 3.50 3.53 7.19
CA PHE A 551 4.82 4.13 7.37
C PHE A 551 4.96 5.29 6.39
N ILE A 552 5.47 6.42 6.86
CA ILE A 552 5.75 7.60 6.03
C ILE A 552 7.23 7.93 6.24
N ASP A 553 8.03 7.84 5.18
CA ASP A 553 9.46 8.13 5.22
C ASP A 553 9.82 9.32 4.31
N GLY A 554 10.87 10.04 4.69
CA GLY A 554 11.51 11.06 3.86
C GLY A 554 10.76 12.38 3.68
N THR A 555 9.53 12.51 4.16
CA THR A 555 8.80 13.79 4.10
C THR A 555 9.13 14.67 5.29
N GLY A 556 9.57 15.91 5.04
CA GLY A 556 9.26 17.00 5.97
C GLY A 556 7.75 16.95 6.18
N LEU A 557 7.30 16.69 7.41
CA LEU A 557 5.90 16.44 7.74
C LEU A 557 5.06 17.69 7.46
N VAL A 558 4.64 17.89 6.21
CA VAL A 558 3.67 18.92 5.87
C VAL A 558 2.33 18.49 6.49
N PRO A 559 1.63 19.36 7.25
CA PRO A 559 0.43 18.97 7.96
C PRO A 559 -0.69 18.35 7.09
N LEU A 560 -0.83 18.80 5.84
CA LEU A 560 -1.86 18.32 4.90
C LEU A 560 -1.70 16.84 4.53
N PRO A 561 -0.57 16.37 3.96
CA PRO A 561 -0.39 14.95 3.64
C PRO A 561 -0.52 14.05 4.87
N VAL A 562 -0.05 14.49 6.05
CA VAL A 562 -0.20 13.71 7.29
C VAL A 562 -1.67 13.57 7.69
N ARG A 563 -2.44 14.67 7.67
CA ARG A 563 -3.87 14.63 8.02
C ARG A 563 -4.69 13.88 6.97
N PHE A 564 -4.34 13.99 5.69
CA PHE A 564 -4.90 13.20 4.60
C PHE A 564 -4.69 11.71 4.87
N CYS A 565 -3.46 11.29 5.14
CA CYS A 565 -3.12 9.92 5.48
C CYS A 565 -3.84 9.44 6.75
N GLN A 566 -3.94 10.28 7.78
CA GLN A 566 -4.72 9.96 8.99
C GLN A 566 -6.18 9.69 8.65
N LYS A 567 -6.83 10.53 7.84
CA LYS A 567 -8.23 10.35 7.44
C LYS A 567 -8.44 9.14 6.51
N ALA A 568 -7.49 8.88 5.61
CA ALA A 568 -7.54 7.75 4.68
C ALA A 568 -7.34 6.40 5.38
N VAL A 569 -6.52 6.37 6.44
CA VAL A 569 -6.22 5.16 7.23
C VAL A 569 -7.09 5.06 8.49
N SER A 570 -7.79 6.12 8.91
CA SER A 570 -8.64 6.11 10.11
C SER A 570 -9.96 5.35 9.88
N THR A 571 -9.88 4.03 9.93
CA THR A 571 -10.77 3.23 10.78
C THR A 571 -9.99 1.99 11.24
N LEU A 572 -9.23 2.19 12.31
CA LEU A 572 -8.80 1.15 13.25
C LEU A 572 -9.38 1.49 14.62
#